data_AF-A0A4Q0IY06-F1
#
_entry.id   AF-A0A4Q0IY06-F1
#
_cell.length_a   1.000
_cell.length_b   1.000
_cell.length_c   1.000
_cell.angle_alpha   90.00
_cell.angle_beta   90.00
_cell.angle_gamma   90.00
#
_symmetry.space_group_name_H-M   'P 1'
#
loop_
_entity.id
_entity.type
_entity.pdbx_description
1 polymer ?
#
loop_
_entity_poly.entity_id
_entity_poly.type
_entity_poly.pdbx_seq_one_letter_code
_entity_poly.pdbx_strand_id
1 'polypeptide(L)'
;MPTDITTTPGGKTGKSSDTKSKESKSGNQRKTQVIMEFLGGCTPYEADALRSMLSIAAGKSTLETMPQYDRSALNRYLNFGCDKETGDVDGIRAHRQKRALILMKSVSQYVGKEEIIDITTALLTVSSDRQDIQTVLNNLPKLQTTGTNHNAGNAPSNASVPK
;
A
#
# COMPACT_ATOMS: atom_id res chain seq x y z
N MET A 1 -8.40 -74.46 -26.90
CA MET A 1 -9.22 -73.43 -26.23
C MET A 1 -9.51 -73.92 -24.82
N PRO A 2 -8.89 -73.38 -23.76
CA PRO A 2 -9.30 -73.67 -22.39
C PRO A 2 -10.30 -72.62 -21.90
N THR A 3 -11.50 -73.06 -21.57
CA THR A 3 -12.41 -72.44 -20.59
C THR A 3 -12.09 -73.02 -19.22
N ASP A 4 -11.95 -72.19 -18.18
CA ASP A 4 -12.92 -72.17 -17.07
C ASP A 4 -12.52 -71.19 -15.94
N ILE A 5 -13.54 -70.44 -15.57
CA ILE A 5 -13.72 -69.47 -14.47
C ILE A 5 -14.03 -70.22 -13.16
N THR A 6 -13.74 -69.75 -11.94
CA THR A 6 -14.58 -68.89 -11.06
C THR A 6 -13.95 -69.02 -9.65
N THR A 7 -13.74 -68.01 -8.79
CA THR A 7 -14.73 -67.40 -7.87
C THR A 7 -14.04 -66.39 -6.92
N THR A 8 -14.68 -65.23 -6.74
CA THR A 8 -14.43 -64.04 -5.85
C THR A 8 -14.75 -64.38 -4.36
N PRO A 9 -14.89 -63.47 -3.34
CA PRO A 9 -14.55 -62.05 -3.14
C PRO A 9 -13.99 -61.65 -1.72
N GLY A 10 -13.54 -60.39 -1.57
CA GLY A 10 -13.83 -59.58 -0.37
C GLY A 10 -12.68 -59.16 0.55
N GLY A 11 -12.73 -57.89 0.99
CA GLY A 11 -12.12 -57.46 2.26
C GLY A 11 -11.32 -56.15 2.26
N LYS A 12 -12.00 -54.99 2.34
CA LYS A 12 -11.40 -53.73 2.82
C LYS A 12 -11.16 -53.80 4.33
N THR A 13 -9.95 -53.48 4.79
CA THR A 13 -9.63 -52.73 6.03
C THR A 13 -8.18 -52.25 5.83
N GLY A 14 -7.81 -50.98 5.86
CA GLY A 14 -8.18 -49.91 6.77
C GLY A 14 -6.99 -49.67 7.72
N LYS A 15 -6.39 -48.47 7.62
CA LYS A 15 -5.66 -47.72 8.67
C LYS A 15 -4.21 -47.34 8.33
N SER A 16 -4.05 -46.05 8.02
CA SER A 16 -3.09 -45.13 8.65
C SER A 16 -2.38 -44.21 7.64
N SER A 17 -3.01 -43.08 7.29
CA SER A 17 -2.30 -41.87 6.86
C SER A 17 -3.05 -40.56 7.16
N ASP A 18 -4.02 -40.57 8.09
CA ASP A 18 -4.76 -39.36 8.51
C ASP A 18 -3.98 -38.42 9.44
N THR A 19 -2.73 -38.72 9.77
CA THR A 19 -1.89 -37.85 10.60
C THR A 19 -1.15 -36.77 9.81
N LYS A 20 -0.97 -36.91 8.49
CA LYS A 20 -0.25 -35.90 7.67
C LYS A 20 -1.14 -34.76 7.14
N SER A 21 -2.46 -34.97 7.14
CA SER A 21 -3.47 -34.03 6.62
C SER A 21 -4.00 -33.04 7.68
N LYS A 22 -3.98 -33.40 8.97
CA LYS A 22 -4.45 -32.52 10.07
C LYS A 22 -3.47 -31.40 10.41
N GLU A 23 -2.17 -31.70 10.42
CA GLU A 23 -1.12 -30.73 10.75
C GLU A 23 -0.94 -29.67 9.65
N SER A 24 -1.08 -30.08 8.39
CA SER A 24 -1.04 -29.19 7.22
C SER A 24 -2.25 -28.25 7.14
N LYS A 25 -3.45 -28.72 7.49
CA LYS A 25 -4.67 -27.89 7.54
C LYS A 25 -4.63 -26.89 8.70
N SER A 26 -4.18 -27.33 9.88
CA SER A 26 -4.00 -26.49 11.08
C SER A 26 -2.89 -25.45 10.89
N GLY A 27 -1.77 -25.81 10.25
CA GLY A 27 -0.68 -24.88 9.95
C GLY A 27 -1.08 -23.78 8.98
N ASN A 28 -1.90 -24.11 7.96
CA ASN A 28 -2.43 -23.12 7.03
C ASN A 28 -3.41 -22.16 7.71
N GLN A 29 -4.29 -22.66 8.58
CA GLN A 29 -5.20 -21.80 9.36
C GLN A 29 -4.44 -20.81 10.25
N ARG A 30 -3.37 -21.25 10.92
CA ARG A 30 -2.53 -20.38 11.74
C ARG A 30 -1.83 -19.30 10.91
N LYS A 31 -1.28 -19.66 9.74
CA LYS A 31 -0.67 -18.68 8.82
C LYS A 31 -1.70 -17.66 8.32
N THR A 32 -2.90 -18.10 7.96
CA THR A 32 -4.00 -17.20 7.57
C THR A 32 -4.34 -16.24 8.70
N GLN A 33 -4.44 -16.72 9.93
CA GLN A 33 -4.75 -15.88 11.09
C GLN A 33 -3.68 -14.80 11.31
N VAL A 34 -2.40 -15.16 11.22
CA VAL A 34 -1.28 -14.20 11.35
C VAL A 34 -1.33 -13.15 10.24
N ILE A 35 -1.62 -13.55 8.99
CA ILE A 35 -1.73 -12.60 7.87
C ILE A 35 -2.92 -11.65 8.09
N MET A 36 -4.07 -12.16 8.51
CA MET A 36 -5.26 -11.34 8.79
C MET A 36 -5.01 -10.35 9.93
N GLU A 37 -4.35 -10.79 10.99
CA GLU A 37 -3.97 -9.93 12.12
C GLU A 37 -2.99 -8.83 11.68
N PHE A 38 -1.95 -9.19 10.92
CA PHE A 38 -1.00 -8.23 10.36
C PHE A 38 -1.69 -7.19 9.47
N LEU A 39 -2.52 -7.64 8.51
CA LEU A 39 -3.23 -6.74 7.60
C LEU A 39 -4.25 -5.87 8.34
N GLY A 40 -4.92 -6.41 9.36
CA GLY A 40 -5.85 -5.66 10.21
C GLY A 40 -5.15 -4.61 11.08
N GLY A 41 -3.88 -4.80 11.42
CA GLY A 41 -3.06 -3.84 12.16
C GLY A 41 -2.39 -2.76 11.29
N CYS A 42 -2.37 -2.92 9.96
CA CYS A 42 -1.74 -1.95 9.07
C CYS A 42 -2.57 -0.66 8.95
N THR A 43 -1.90 0.48 9.04
CA THR A 43 -2.48 1.77 8.65
C THR A 43 -2.64 1.85 7.12
N PRO A 44 -3.42 2.81 6.60
CA PRO A 44 -3.60 2.95 5.16
C PRO A 44 -2.28 2.99 4.38
N TYR A 45 -2.22 2.16 3.34
CA TYR A 45 -1.06 1.93 2.45
C TYR A 45 0.20 1.35 3.11
N GLU A 46 0.16 1.00 4.40
CA GLU A 46 1.35 0.57 5.14
C GLU A 46 1.88 -0.78 4.66
N ALA A 47 1.02 -1.75 4.42
CA ALA A 47 1.44 -3.07 3.96
C ALA A 47 2.20 -3.00 2.62
N ASP A 48 1.74 -2.19 1.67
CA ASP A 48 2.42 -2.01 0.39
C ASP A 48 3.75 -1.26 0.55
N ALA A 49 3.80 -0.23 1.40
CA ALA A 49 5.03 0.49 1.68
C ALA A 49 6.07 -0.38 2.39
N LEU A 50 5.63 -1.23 3.33
CA LEU A 50 6.45 -2.24 4.00
C LEU A 50 7.05 -3.21 2.98
N ARG A 51 6.25 -3.72 2.04
CA ARG A 51 6.74 -4.61 0.99
C ARG A 51 7.91 -3.98 0.22
N SER A 52 7.80 -2.70 -0.16
CA SER A 52 8.86 -2.01 -0.90
C SER A 52 10.12 -1.79 -0.04
N MET A 53 9.99 -1.44 1.23
CA MET A 53 11.16 -1.27 2.12
C MET A 53 11.84 -2.60 2.43
N LEU A 54 11.08 -3.68 2.61
CA LEU A 54 11.64 -5.02 2.81
C LEU A 54 12.32 -5.56 1.55
N SER A 55 11.87 -5.16 0.36
CA SER A 55 12.56 -5.46 -0.89
C SER A 55 13.94 -4.79 -0.95
N ILE A 56 14.03 -3.53 -0.50
CA ILE A 56 15.33 -2.83 -0.37
C ILE A 56 16.21 -3.53 0.67
N ALA A 57 15.68 -3.80 1.86
CA ALA A 57 16.43 -4.48 2.93
C ALA A 57 16.96 -5.86 2.51
N ALA A 58 16.19 -6.59 1.70
CA ALA A 58 16.62 -7.89 1.17
C ALA A 58 17.60 -7.78 -0.01
N GLY A 59 18.05 -6.58 -0.39
CA GLY A 59 18.96 -6.34 -1.52
C GLY A 59 18.34 -6.63 -2.89
N LYS A 60 17.01 -6.74 -2.99
CA LYS A 60 16.30 -7.09 -4.23
C LYS A 60 16.02 -5.89 -5.12
N SER A 61 16.07 -4.69 -4.55
CA SER A 61 15.83 -3.42 -5.24
C SER A 61 16.57 -2.28 -4.53
N THR A 62 16.85 -1.20 -5.22
CA THR A 62 17.28 0.08 -4.64
C THR A 62 16.18 1.12 -4.87
N LEU A 63 16.35 2.36 -4.40
CA LEU A 63 15.41 3.43 -4.72
C LEU A 63 15.35 3.73 -6.23
N GLU A 64 16.47 3.54 -6.93
CA GLU A 64 16.62 3.79 -8.38
C GLU A 64 16.05 2.65 -9.23
N THR A 65 16.19 1.40 -8.76
CA THR A 65 15.69 0.21 -9.48
C THR A 65 14.31 -0.23 -9.00
N MET A 66 13.72 0.50 -8.05
CA MET A 66 12.39 0.22 -7.52
C MET A 66 11.34 0.27 -8.64
N PRO A 67 10.46 -0.74 -8.76
CA PRO A 67 9.35 -0.69 -9.71
C PRO A 67 8.45 0.52 -9.49
N GLN A 68 7.89 1.08 -10.56
CA GLN A 68 7.04 2.27 -10.45
C GLN A 68 5.80 2.06 -9.56
N TYR A 69 5.26 0.84 -9.54
CA TYR A 69 4.15 0.47 -8.65
C TYR A 69 4.54 0.62 -7.16
N ASP A 70 5.72 0.14 -6.80
CA ASP A 70 6.30 0.24 -5.45
C ASP A 70 6.57 1.70 -5.07
N ARG A 71 7.16 2.47 -5.98
CA ARG A 71 7.39 3.91 -5.78
C ARG A 71 6.09 4.66 -5.54
N SER A 72 5.07 4.33 -6.32
CA SER A 72 3.74 4.94 -6.20
C SER A 72 3.06 4.57 -4.88
N ALA A 73 3.15 3.31 -4.44
CA ALA A 73 2.59 2.87 -3.17
C ALA A 73 3.27 3.54 -1.97
N LEU A 74 4.60 3.63 -1.99
CA LEU A 74 5.37 4.35 -0.98
C LEU A 74 4.97 5.84 -0.92
N ASN A 75 4.84 6.50 -2.07
CA ASN A 75 4.37 7.88 -2.12
C ASN A 75 2.93 8.03 -1.59
N ARG A 76 2.01 7.10 -1.91
CA ARG A 76 0.66 7.11 -1.31
C ARG A 76 0.71 7.03 0.22
N TYR A 77 1.56 6.15 0.77
CA TYR A 77 1.74 6.04 2.21
C TYR A 77 2.26 7.34 2.84
N LEU A 78 3.29 7.94 2.24
CA LEU A 78 3.93 9.16 2.76
C LEU A 78 3.02 10.38 2.66
N ASN A 79 2.16 10.43 1.65
CA ASN A 79 1.23 11.53 1.40
C ASN A 79 -0.12 11.34 2.08
N PHE A 80 -0.39 10.15 2.65
CA PHE A 80 -1.67 9.89 3.29
C PHE A 80 -1.84 10.82 4.50
N GLY A 81 -2.98 11.51 4.54
CA GLY A 81 -3.27 12.53 5.54
C GLY A 81 -2.71 13.92 5.23
N CYS A 82 -2.04 14.12 4.08
CA CYS A 82 -1.77 15.48 3.60
C CYS A 82 -3.09 16.16 3.25
N ASP A 83 -3.32 17.32 3.84
CA ASP A 83 -4.48 18.15 3.65
C ASP A 83 -4.07 19.64 3.50
N LYS A 84 -5.04 20.54 3.62
CA LYS A 84 -4.80 21.98 3.48
C LYS A 84 -3.98 22.56 4.65
N GLU A 85 -4.11 21.97 5.85
CA GLU A 85 -3.39 22.39 7.06
C GLU A 85 -1.93 21.94 7.04
N THR A 86 -1.62 20.96 6.18
CA THR A 86 -0.24 20.58 5.87
C THR A 86 0.53 21.75 5.25
N GLY A 87 -0.14 22.73 4.65
CA GLY A 87 0.46 24.01 4.29
C GLY A 87 1.30 23.96 3.01
N ASP A 88 2.54 24.44 3.12
CA ASP A 88 3.46 24.65 2.01
C ASP A 88 4.42 23.46 1.79
N VAL A 89 5.47 23.69 0.99
CA VAL A 89 6.50 22.68 0.69
C VAL A 89 7.15 22.12 1.94
N ASP A 90 7.39 22.95 2.96
CA ASP A 90 8.07 22.52 4.18
C ASP A 90 7.14 21.75 5.09
N GLY A 91 5.87 22.15 5.18
CA GLY A 91 4.86 21.40 5.90
C GLY A 91 4.59 20.01 5.28
N ILE A 92 4.50 19.91 3.94
CA ILE A 92 4.38 18.63 3.24
C ILE A 92 5.63 17.76 3.46
N ARG A 93 6.82 18.35 3.41
CA ARG A 93 8.07 17.64 3.72
C ARG A 93 8.06 17.10 5.14
N ALA A 94 7.71 17.93 6.12
CA ALA A 94 7.64 17.54 7.52
C ALA A 94 6.64 16.39 7.75
N HIS A 95 5.46 16.45 7.09
CA HIS A 95 4.48 15.37 7.13
C HIS A 95 5.04 14.07 6.57
N ARG A 96 5.64 14.12 5.37
CA ARG A 96 6.25 12.95 4.72
C ARG A 96 7.37 12.36 5.58
N GLN A 97 8.20 13.19 6.20
CA GLN A 97 9.26 12.74 7.12
C GLN A 97 8.68 12.09 8.39
N LYS A 98 7.61 12.65 8.98
CA LYS A 98 6.91 12.03 10.10
C LYS A 98 6.34 10.66 9.73
N ARG A 99 5.70 10.54 8.56
CA ARG A 99 5.20 9.26 8.04
C ARG A 99 6.35 8.28 7.79
N ALA A 100 7.46 8.73 7.21
CA ALA A 100 8.64 7.90 7.00
C ALA A 100 9.21 7.35 8.32
N LEU A 101 9.25 8.14 9.39
CA LEU A 101 9.66 7.67 10.72
C LEU A 101 8.73 6.58 11.27
N ILE A 102 7.41 6.71 11.07
CA ILE A 102 6.45 5.68 11.45
C ILE A 102 6.71 4.39 10.68
N LEU A 103 6.90 4.48 9.36
CA LEU A 103 7.22 3.32 8.53
C LEU A 103 8.54 2.67 8.94
N MET A 104 9.57 3.45 9.23
CA MET A 104 10.85 2.94 9.73
C MET A 104 10.66 2.10 11.00
N LYS A 105 9.83 2.57 11.95
CA LYS A 105 9.50 1.79 13.15
C LYS A 105 8.84 0.46 12.79
N SER A 106 7.92 0.44 11.83
CA SER A 106 7.29 -0.79 11.37
C SER A 106 8.29 -1.74 10.69
N VAL A 107 9.13 -1.23 9.78
CA VAL A 107 10.14 -2.03 9.07
C VAL A 107 11.19 -2.62 10.01
N SER A 108 11.62 -1.86 11.03
CA SER A 108 12.66 -2.27 11.98
C SER A 108 12.36 -3.57 12.75
N GLN A 109 11.10 -3.99 12.77
CA GLN A 109 10.69 -5.26 13.38
C GLN A 109 11.10 -6.50 12.57
N TYR A 110 11.52 -6.31 11.31
CA TYR A 110 11.74 -7.39 10.34
C TYR A 110 13.17 -7.45 9.79
N VAL A 111 14.03 -6.49 10.14
CA VAL A 111 15.34 -6.31 9.52
C VAL A 111 16.45 -6.17 10.57
N GLY A 112 17.69 -6.44 10.17
CA GLY A 112 18.88 -6.26 11.00
C GLY A 112 19.38 -4.82 11.00
N LYS A 113 20.49 -4.59 11.71
CA LYS A 113 21.08 -3.25 11.90
C LYS A 113 21.65 -2.66 10.63
N GLU A 114 22.24 -3.49 9.77
CA GLU A 114 22.87 -3.04 8.53
C GLU A 114 21.79 -2.59 7.54
N GLU A 115 20.70 -3.35 7.41
CA GLU A 115 19.61 -3.03 6.49
C GLU A 115 18.85 -1.75 6.91
N ILE A 116 18.83 -1.43 8.22
CA ILE A 116 18.23 -0.18 8.71
C ILE A 116 18.91 1.04 8.07
N ILE A 117 20.21 1.00 7.79
CA ILE A 117 20.93 2.13 7.18
C ILE A 117 20.41 2.37 5.75
N ASP A 118 20.26 1.30 4.97
CA ASP A 118 19.73 1.37 3.60
C ASP A 118 18.29 1.87 3.58
N ILE A 119 17.45 1.37 4.48
CA ILE A 119 16.06 1.81 4.62
C ILE A 119 15.99 3.28 5.05
N THR A 120 16.87 3.71 5.97
CA THR A 120 16.90 5.11 6.45
C THR A 120 17.24 6.03 5.31
N THR A 121 18.26 5.67 4.53
CA THR A 121 18.71 6.42 3.36
C THR A 121 17.60 6.52 2.32
N ALA A 122 16.94 5.40 1.99
CA ALA A 122 15.82 5.37 1.06
C ALA A 122 14.66 6.26 1.52
N LEU A 123 14.24 6.13 2.79
CA LEU A 123 13.12 6.86 3.38
C LEU A 123 13.39 8.36 3.50
N LEU A 124 14.59 8.77 3.90
CA LEU A 124 14.97 10.18 3.96
C LEU A 124 14.97 10.82 2.56
N THR A 125 15.48 10.08 1.57
CA THR A 125 15.53 10.53 0.18
C THR A 125 14.14 10.71 -0.40
N VAL A 126 13.26 9.71 -0.29
CA VAL A 126 11.88 9.84 -0.82
C VAL A 126 11.07 10.86 -0.05
N SER A 127 11.17 10.93 1.28
CA SER A 127 10.36 11.87 2.06
C SER A 127 10.71 13.32 1.78
N SER A 128 11.95 13.59 1.36
CA SER A 128 12.45 14.92 1.00
C SER A 128 12.47 15.19 -0.50
N ASP A 129 11.93 14.28 -1.33
CA ASP A 129 11.94 14.41 -2.78
C ASP A 129 11.12 15.63 -3.24
N ARG A 130 11.79 16.55 -3.93
CA ARG A 130 11.19 17.82 -4.36
C ARG A 130 10.04 17.61 -5.35
N GLN A 131 10.16 16.66 -6.28
CA GLN A 131 9.17 16.45 -7.32
C GLN A 131 7.89 15.85 -6.73
N ASP A 132 8.04 14.88 -5.83
CA ASP A 132 6.91 14.27 -5.15
C ASP A 132 6.20 15.28 -4.23
N ILE A 133 6.95 16.11 -3.49
CA ILE A 133 6.37 17.18 -2.67
C ILE A 133 5.60 18.18 -3.54
N GLN A 134 6.18 18.61 -4.66
CA GLN A 134 5.51 19.54 -5.57
C GLN A 134 4.26 18.92 -6.20
N THR A 135 4.30 17.62 -6.50
CA THR A 135 3.15 16.87 -7.01
C THR A 135 2.02 16.87 -6.00
N VAL A 136 2.31 16.66 -4.71
CA VAL A 136 1.29 16.76 -3.66
C VAL A 136 0.74 18.18 -3.59
N LEU A 137 1.60 19.19 -3.50
CA LEU A 137 1.19 20.59 -3.38
C LEU A 137 0.24 21.02 -4.51
N ASN A 138 0.53 20.62 -5.74
CA ASN A 138 -0.28 20.95 -6.91
C ASN A 138 -1.65 20.23 -6.93
N ASN A 139 -1.73 19.06 -6.26
CA ASN A 139 -2.91 18.20 -6.23
C ASN A 139 -3.71 18.30 -4.93
N LEU A 140 -3.19 19.02 -3.91
CA LEU A 140 -3.97 19.36 -2.74
C LEU A 140 -5.25 20.06 -3.21
N PRO A 141 -6.42 19.76 -2.60
CA PRO A 141 -7.65 20.40 -3.00
C PRO A 141 -7.45 21.92 -2.88
N LYS A 142 -7.31 22.59 -4.02
CA LYS A 142 -7.18 24.05 -4.07
C LYS A 142 -8.36 24.58 -3.26
N LEU A 143 -8.13 25.54 -2.37
CA LEU A 143 -9.24 26.38 -1.94
C LEU A 143 -9.83 26.96 -3.23
N GLN A 144 -10.95 26.41 -3.70
CA GLN A 144 -12.00 27.31 -4.12
C GLN A 144 -12.25 28.14 -2.87
N THR A 145 -11.75 29.37 -2.87
CA THR A 145 -12.34 30.41 -2.06
C THR A 145 -13.84 30.27 -2.25
N THR A 146 -14.56 29.97 -1.18
CA THR A 146 -16.00 30.24 -1.12
C THR A 146 -16.16 31.76 -1.16
N GLY A 147 -15.88 32.34 -2.32
CA GLY A 147 -16.32 33.65 -2.73
C GLY A 147 -17.55 33.41 -3.57
N THR A 148 -18.69 33.43 -2.91
CA THR A 148 -20.01 33.55 -3.52
C THR A 148 -19.98 34.68 -4.55
N ASN A 149 -19.89 34.34 -5.83
CA ASN A 149 -20.23 35.24 -6.93
C ASN A 149 -21.32 34.57 -7.76
N HIS A 150 -22.50 34.43 -7.16
CA HIS A 150 -23.74 34.43 -7.95
C HIS A 150 -23.93 35.87 -8.44
N ASN A 151 -23.27 36.25 -9.54
CA ASN A 151 -23.64 37.47 -10.22
C ASN A 151 -24.93 37.17 -10.99
N ALA A 152 -26.04 37.48 -10.33
CA ALA A 152 -27.36 37.53 -10.91
C ALA A 152 -27.32 38.35 -12.20
N GLY A 153 -27.94 37.81 -13.26
CA GLY A 153 -28.03 38.49 -14.54
C GLY A 153 -28.65 39.88 -14.37
N ASN A 154 -27.86 40.91 -14.65
CA ASN A 154 -28.38 42.24 -14.84
C ASN A 154 -28.54 42.47 -16.34
N ALA A 155 -29.76 42.27 -16.83
CA ALA A 155 -30.16 42.69 -18.17
C ALA A 155 -30.32 44.22 -18.17
N PRO A 156 -29.77 44.93 -19.17
CA PRO A 156 -30.32 46.22 -19.57
C PRO A 156 -31.17 46.03 -20.83
N SER A 157 -32.43 46.36 -20.69
CA SER A 157 -33.38 46.49 -21.79
C SER A 157 -32.97 47.64 -22.73
N ASN A 158 -33.22 47.38 -24.02
CA ASN A 158 -33.67 48.34 -25.03
C ASN A 158 -32.61 49.10 -25.88
N ALA A 159 -32.60 48.83 -27.19
CA ALA A 159 -32.66 49.87 -28.24
C ALA A 159 -32.84 49.28 -29.66
N SER A 160 -34.03 49.52 -30.21
CA SER A 160 -34.41 49.89 -31.59
C SER A 160 -33.78 49.23 -32.84
N VAL A 161 -34.67 48.63 -33.63
CA VAL A 161 -34.51 48.24 -35.05
C VAL A 161 -34.89 49.42 -35.96
N PRO A 162 -34.16 49.73 -37.05
CA PRO A 162 -34.67 50.57 -38.11
C PRO A 162 -35.23 49.75 -39.29
N LYS A 163 -36.23 50.36 -39.93
CA LYS A 163 -37.01 49.90 -41.09
C LYS A 163 -36.18 49.66 -42.35
#